data_AF-A0A812TBJ6-F1
#
_entry.id   AF-A0A812TBJ6-F1
#
_cell.length_a   1.000
_cell.length_b   1.000
_cell.length_c   1.000
_cell.angle_alpha   90.00
_cell.angle_beta   90.00
_cell.angle_gamma   90.00
#
_symmetry.space_group_name_H-M   'P 1'
#
loop_
_entity.id
_entity.type
_entity.pdbx_description
1 polymer ?
#
loop_
_entity_poly.entity_id
_entity_poly.type
_entity_poly.pdbx_seq_one_letter_code
_entity_poly.pdbx_strand_id
1 'polypeptide(L)'
;MRWRPSKKGRKHGPGASEPSFAFRNARRAKKIKDIVLVRLEQIAPFPYDRIIKALSYYPNADVVWCQEEPKNMGAWSYVSPRLSTCVESDVAFVGRPVSAAPATGSAQIHREETRLILDAAFAN
;
A
#
# COMPACT_ATOMS: atom_id res chain seq x y z
N MET A 1 2.06 2.85 -12.10
CA MET A 1 2.41 3.33 -13.46
C MET A 1 3.93 3.41 -13.66
N ARG A 2 4.40 3.43 -14.92
CA ARG A 2 5.79 3.20 -15.40
C ARG A 2 6.71 4.43 -15.18
N TRP A 3 7.93 4.21 -14.67
CA TRP A 3 9.00 5.22 -14.56
C TRP A 3 9.91 5.18 -15.79
N ARG A 4 10.22 6.35 -16.39
CA ARG A 4 11.30 6.52 -17.38
C ARG A 4 12.49 7.17 -16.66
N PRO A 5 13.70 6.57 -16.68
CA PRO A 5 14.89 7.26 -16.18
C PRO A 5 15.28 8.38 -17.16
N SER A 6 15.38 9.61 -16.66
CA SER A 6 16.11 10.68 -17.35
C SER A 6 17.60 10.35 -17.35
N LYS A 7 18.29 10.59 -18.48
CA LYS A 7 19.74 10.43 -18.59
C LYS A 7 20.45 11.63 -17.94
N LYS A 8 21.45 11.33 -17.12
CA LYS A 8 22.44 12.22 -16.45
C LYS A 8 21.91 13.02 -15.26
N GLY A 9 22.17 12.47 -14.08
CA GLY A 9 21.95 13.05 -12.75
C GLY A 9 22.07 11.93 -11.72
N ARG A 10 22.75 12.16 -10.59
CA ARG A 10 23.12 11.13 -9.59
C ARG A 10 21.96 10.16 -9.31
N LYS A 11 22.21 8.85 -9.44
CA LYS A 11 21.24 7.79 -9.13
C LYS A 11 20.92 7.79 -7.62
N HIS A 12 19.95 8.58 -7.20
CA HIS A 12 19.14 8.25 -6.05
C HIS A 12 17.85 7.67 -6.60
N GLY A 13 17.86 6.36 -6.91
CA GLY A 13 16.60 5.64 -7.00
C GLY A 13 15.94 5.69 -5.60
N PRO A 14 14.61 5.69 -5.49
CA PRO A 14 13.97 5.57 -4.19
C PRO A 14 14.60 4.36 -3.49
N GLY A 15 15.14 4.59 -2.29
CA GLY A 15 15.75 3.53 -1.49
C GLY A 15 14.73 2.43 -1.24
N ALA A 16 15.21 1.24 -0.86
CA ALA A 16 14.35 0.12 -0.46
C ALA A 16 13.38 0.46 0.71
N SER A 17 13.45 1.67 1.26
CA SER A 17 12.62 2.21 2.33
C SER A 17 11.31 2.87 1.87
N GLU A 18 11.03 3.00 0.57
CA GLU A 18 9.71 3.48 0.12
C GLU A 18 8.71 2.30 0.15
N PRO A 19 7.58 2.39 0.90
CA PRO A 19 6.66 1.26 1.06
C PRO A 19 6.18 0.67 -0.26
N SER A 20 5.86 1.53 -1.23
CA SER A 20 5.38 1.12 -2.56
C SER A 20 6.39 0.27 -3.35
N PHE A 21 7.69 0.42 -3.05
CA PHE A 21 8.76 -0.36 -3.66
C PHE A 21 8.86 -1.76 -3.05
N ALA A 22 8.69 -1.89 -1.74
CA ALA A 22 8.69 -3.17 -1.04
C ALA A 22 7.57 -4.09 -1.55
N PHE A 23 6.33 -3.60 -1.63
CA PHE A 23 5.20 -4.37 -2.20
C PHE A 23 5.45 -4.78 -3.66
N ARG A 24 5.97 -3.87 -4.48
CA ARG A 24 6.27 -4.16 -5.89
C ARG A 24 7.32 -5.26 -6.04
N ASN A 25 8.38 -5.21 -5.24
CA ASN A 25 9.44 -6.23 -5.29
C ASN A 25 8.96 -7.57 -4.75
N ALA A 26 8.22 -7.57 -3.64
CA ALA A 26 7.63 -8.79 -3.09
C ALA A 26 6.69 -9.46 -4.10
N ARG A 27 5.79 -8.71 -4.73
CA ARG A 27 4.91 -9.24 -5.80
C ARG A 27 5.69 -9.85 -6.97
N ARG A 28 6.77 -9.18 -7.39
CA ARG A 28 7.64 -9.67 -8.48
C ARG A 28 8.39 -10.94 -8.09
N ALA A 29 8.97 -10.97 -6.89
CA ALA A 29 9.71 -12.12 -6.38
C ALA A 29 8.80 -13.35 -6.26
N LYS A 30 7.56 -13.16 -5.78
CA LYS A 30 6.52 -14.21 -5.67
C LYS A 30 5.83 -14.53 -7.00
N LYS A 31 6.16 -13.85 -8.11
CA LYS A 31 5.55 -14.02 -9.45
C LYS A 31 4.02 -13.94 -9.47
N ILE A 32 3.44 -13.14 -8.56
CA ILE A 32 2.00 -12.93 -8.44
C ILE A 32 1.51 -12.07 -9.61
N LYS A 33 0.42 -12.52 -10.26
CA LYS A 33 -0.12 -11.90 -11.49
C LYS A 33 -1.56 -11.42 -11.37
N ASP A 34 -2.29 -11.94 -10.40
CA ASP A 34 -3.68 -11.70 -10.06
C ASP A 34 -3.89 -10.49 -9.14
N ILE A 35 -2.83 -10.00 -8.47
CA ILE A 35 -2.91 -8.82 -7.60
C ILE A 35 -2.40 -7.55 -8.30
N VAL A 36 -3.23 -6.50 -8.32
CA VAL A 36 -2.90 -5.18 -8.85
C VAL A 36 -2.56 -4.21 -7.72
N LEU A 37 -1.38 -3.59 -7.79
CA LEU A 37 -0.95 -2.57 -6.83
C LEU A 37 -1.30 -1.17 -7.35
N VAL A 38 -2.14 -0.45 -6.62
CA VAL A 38 -2.52 0.94 -6.88
C VAL A 38 -1.96 1.84 -5.79
N ARG A 39 -1.40 2.99 -6.16
CA ARG A 39 -0.93 4.00 -5.21
C ARG A 39 -1.92 5.15 -5.15
N LEU A 40 -2.28 5.57 -3.94
CA LEU A 40 -3.03 6.79 -3.69
C LEU A 40 -2.04 7.91 -3.37
N GLU A 41 -1.62 8.67 -4.38
CA GLU A 41 -0.62 9.75 -4.21
C GLU A 41 -1.22 10.99 -3.53
N GLN A 42 -2.53 11.17 -3.60
CA GLN A 42 -3.25 12.29 -2.99
C GLN A 42 -4.30 11.74 -2.03
N ILE A 43 -4.05 11.92 -0.73
CA ILE A 43 -4.99 11.50 0.33
C ILE A 43 -6.08 12.56 0.50
N ALA A 44 -5.73 13.84 0.54
CA ALA A 44 -6.65 14.95 0.74
C ALA A 44 -6.41 16.08 -0.29
N PRO A 45 -7.46 16.64 -0.91
CA PRO A 45 -8.85 16.16 -0.88
C PRO A 45 -8.96 14.75 -1.49
N PHE A 46 -9.90 13.94 -0.99
CA PHE A 46 -10.01 12.54 -1.40
C PHE A 46 -10.49 12.43 -2.86
N PRO A 47 -9.75 11.75 -3.75
CA PRO A 47 -10.00 11.78 -5.19
C PRO A 47 -11.02 10.70 -5.62
N TYR A 48 -12.28 10.86 -5.22
CA TYR A 48 -13.37 9.90 -5.50
C TYR A 48 -13.48 9.52 -6.98
N ASP A 49 -13.46 10.51 -7.86
CA ASP A 49 -13.56 10.37 -9.32
C ASP A 49 -12.46 9.45 -9.88
N ARG A 50 -11.22 9.64 -9.42
CA ARG A 50 -10.06 8.87 -9.88
C ARG A 50 -10.08 7.45 -9.32
N ILE A 51 -10.53 7.29 -8.08
CA ILE A 51 -10.63 5.98 -7.44
C ILE A 51 -11.70 5.13 -8.11
N ILE A 52 -12.91 5.66 -8.29
CA ILE A 52 -14.02 4.96 -8.97
C ILE A 52 -13.59 4.56 -10.40
N LYS A 53 -12.94 5.47 -11.13
CA LYS A 53 -12.39 5.16 -12.45
C LYS A 53 -11.31 4.07 -12.42
N ALA A 54 -10.46 4.02 -11.40
CA ALA A 54 -9.46 2.97 -11.26
C ALA A 54 -10.10 1.61 -10.95
N LEU A 55 -11.12 1.60 -10.09
CA LEU A 55 -11.88 0.40 -9.70
C LEU A 55 -12.69 -0.17 -10.88
N SER A 56 -13.21 0.68 -11.78
CA SER A 56 -13.99 0.21 -12.94
C SER A 56 -13.20 -0.69 -13.90
N TYR A 57 -11.87 -0.68 -13.86
CA TYR A 57 -11.04 -1.62 -14.63
C TYR A 57 -11.01 -3.03 -14.03
N TYR A 58 -11.49 -3.21 -12.79
CA TYR A 58 -11.40 -4.45 -12.01
C TYR A 58 -12.71 -4.70 -11.21
N PRO A 59 -13.85 -4.89 -11.88
CA PRO A 59 -15.17 -4.90 -11.24
C PRO A 59 -15.40 -6.03 -10.22
N ASN A 60 -14.60 -7.10 -10.29
CA ASN A 60 -14.70 -8.27 -9.39
C ASN A 60 -13.53 -8.37 -8.41
N ALA A 61 -12.73 -7.32 -8.26
CA ALA A 61 -11.55 -7.36 -7.40
C ALA A 61 -11.91 -7.01 -5.95
N ASP A 62 -11.39 -7.80 -5.01
CA ASP A 62 -11.37 -7.42 -3.60
C ASP A 62 -10.43 -6.23 -3.40
N VAL A 63 -10.87 -5.26 -2.59
CA VAL A 63 -10.12 -4.04 -2.31
C VAL A 63 -9.56 -4.10 -0.90
N VAL A 64 -8.23 -4.05 -0.81
CA VAL A 64 -7.48 -4.06 0.45
C VAL A 64 -6.64 -2.80 0.54
N TRP A 65 -6.69 -2.12 1.69
CA TRP A 65 -5.78 -1.02 2.00
C TRP A 65 -4.52 -1.55 2.69
N CYS A 66 -3.36 -1.27 2.10
CA CYS A 66 -2.07 -1.69 2.62
C CYS A 66 -1.24 -0.47 3.07
N GLN A 67 -0.70 -0.49 4.28
CA GLN A 67 0.24 0.54 4.77
C GLN A 67 1.28 -0.06 5.73
N GLU A 68 2.41 0.64 5.91
CA GLU A 68 3.44 0.19 6.86
C GLU A 68 3.18 0.71 8.28
N GLU A 69 2.42 1.78 8.44
CA GLU A 69 2.10 2.39 9.72
C GLU A 69 1.10 1.54 10.54
N PRO A 70 1.11 1.65 11.88
CA PRO A 70 0.08 1.08 12.75
C PRO A 70 -1.34 1.42 12.30
N LYS A 71 -2.30 0.52 12.52
CA LYS A 71 -3.72 0.72 12.14
C LYS A 71 -4.34 2.02 12.68
N ASN A 72 -3.92 2.46 13.85
CA ASN A 72 -4.36 3.71 14.48
C ASN A 72 -3.57 4.95 13.98
N MET A 73 -2.68 4.77 13.01
CA MET A 73 -1.83 5.80 12.41
C MET A 73 -1.91 5.73 10.88
N GLY A 74 -1.12 6.58 10.21
CA GLY A 74 -1.12 6.68 8.76
C GLY A 74 -2.46 7.21 8.24
N ALA A 75 -2.86 6.74 7.06
CA ALA A 75 -4.04 7.25 6.37
C ALA A 75 -5.30 6.41 6.62
N TRP A 76 -5.19 5.23 7.24
CA TRP A 76 -6.27 4.24 7.34
C TRP A 76 -7.59 4.84 7.84
N SER A 77 -7.58 5.55 8.97
CA SER A 77 -8.81 6.13 9.57
C SER A 77 -9.48 7.17 8.67
N TYR A 78 -8.71 7.88 7.86
CA TYR A 78 -9.23 8.84 6.88
C TYR A 78 -9.71 8.15 5.59
N VAL A 79 -8.94 7.18 5.10
CA VAL A 79 -9.17 6.55 3.79
C VAL A 79 -10.26 5.48 3.85
N SER A 80 -10.31 4.69 4.92
CA SER A 80 -11.25 3.57 5.11
C SER A 80 -12.71 3.91 4.79
N PRO A 81 -13.36 4.87 5.49
CA PRO A 81 -14.78 5.15 5.22
C PRO A 81 -15.02 5.69 3.81
N ARG A 82 -14.03 6.35 3.22
CA ARG A 82 -14.14 6.95 1.88
C ARG A 82 -13.95 5.91 0.78
N LEU A 83 -13.02 4.97 0.94
CA LEU A 83 -12.90 3.82 0.05
C LEU A 83 -14.13 2.92 0.16
N SER A 84 -14.64 2.67 1.37
CA SER A 84 -15.88 1.91 1.57
C SER A 84 -17.06 2.53 0.83
N THR A 85 -17.12 3.87 0.76
CA THR A 85 -18.11 4.56 -0.08
C THR A 85 -17.90 4.28 -1.58
N CYS A 86 -16.66 4.19 -2.06
CA CYS A 86 -16.36 3.90 -3.46
C CYS A 86 -16.60 2.45 -3.88
N VAL A 87 -16.45 1.49 -2.96
CA VAL A 87 -16.59 0.04 -3.23
C VAL A 87 -17.92 -0.53 -2.75
N GLU A 88 -18.75 0.29 -2.09
CA GLU A 88 -20.04 -0.09 -1.48
C GLU A 88 -19.94 -1.29 -0.52
N SER A 89 -18.79 -1.43 0.15
CA SER A 89 -18.48 -2.53 1.07
C SER A 89 -17.39 -2.16 2.07
N ASP A 90 -17.14 -3.03 3.06
CA ASP A 90 -16.02 -2.86 3.98
C ASP A 90 -14.68 -3.14 3.29
N VAL A 91 -13.70 -2.28 3.56
CA VAL A 91 -12.34 -2.43 3.03
C VAL A 91 -11.48 -3.16 4.05
N ALA A 92 -10.77 -4.19 3.63
CA ALA A 92 -9.83 -4.88 4.51
C ALA A 92 -8.56 -4.03 4.74
N PHE A 93 -7.97 -4.16 5.93
CA PHE A 93 -6.74 -3.46 6.31
C PHE A 93 -5.58 -4.46 6.43
N VAL A 94 -4.45 -4.14 5.80
CA VAL A 94 -3.17 -4.82 6.00
C VAL A 94 -2.11 -3.80 6.39
N GLY A 95 -1.55 -3.95 7.57
CA GLY A 95 -0.52 -3.07 8.10
C GLY A 95 -0.12 -3.48 9.52
N ARG A 96 0.63 -2.63 10.21
CA ARG A 96 1.02 -2.93 11.60
C ARG A 96 -0.21 -2.92 12.52
N PRO A 97 -0.22 -3.76 13.58
CA PRO A 97 -1.24 -3.66 14.62
C PRO A 97 -1.19 -2.29 15.30
N VAL A 98 -2.21 -1.98 16.09
CA VAL A 98 -2.27 -0.71 16.82
C VAL A 98 -1.05 -0.56 17.75
N SER A 99 -0.49 0.64 17.79
CA SER A 99 0.70 0.96 18.58
C SER A 99 0.65 2.41 19.06
N ALA A 100 1.24 2.68 20.22
CA ALA A 100 1.48 4.04 20.69
C ALA A 100 2.66 4.70 19.94
N ALA A 101 3.65 3.91 19.54
CA ALA A 101 4.82 4.37 18.80
C ALA A 101 4.61 4.21 17.28
N PRO A 102 5.10 5.14 16.44
CA PRO A 102 5.02 5.02 14.97
C PRO A 102 5.74 3.81 14.40
N ALA A 103 6.85 3.40 15.03
CA ALA A 103 7.62 2.23 14.67
C ALA A 103 8.32 1.65 15.90
N THR A 104 8.63 0.36 15.84
CA THR A 104 9.55 -0.28 16.79
C THR A 104 10.96 0.31 16.67
N GLY A 105 11.63 0.50 17.81
CA GLY A 105 13.04 0.92 17.87
C GLY A 105 14.02 -0.21 17.54
N SER A 106 13.55 -1.46 17.44
CA SER A 106 14.39 -2.60 17.07
C SER A 106 14.37 -2.85 15.56
N ALA A 107 15.53 -2.75 14.92
CA ALA A 107 15.66 -3.02 13.50
C ALA A 107 15.26 -4.47 13.13
N GLN A 108 15.45 -5.43 14.04
CA GLN A 108 15.03 -6.81 13.81
C GLN A 108 13.51 -6.94 13.78
N ILE A 109 12.83 -6.38 14.79
CA ILE A 109 11.36 -6.40 14.86
C ILE A 109 10.78 -5.65 13.66
N HIS A 110 11.37 -4.53 13.27
CA HIS A 110 10.92 -3.76 12.12
C HIS A 110 10.95 -4.60 10.83
N ARG A 111 12.04 -5.34 10.57
CA ARG A 111 12.14 -6.21 9.39
C ARG A 111 11.11 -7.35 9.42
N GLU A 112 10.86 -7.90 10.59
CA GLU A 112 9.87 -8.96 10.77
C GLU A 112 8.44 -8.43 10.52
N GLU A 113 8.09 -7.28 11.08
CA GLU A 113 6.80 -6.61 10.84
C GLU A 113 6.60 -6.33 9.35
N THR A 114 7.60 -5.77 8.65
CA THR A 114 7.52 -5.56 7.20
C THR A 114 7.31 -6.87 6.45
N ARG A 115 8.00 -7.95 6.82
CA ARG A 115 7.80 -9.26 6.20
C ARG A 115 6.37 -9.75 6.38
N LEU A 116 5.83 -9.65 7.60
CA LEU A 116 4.46 -10.08 7.91
C LEU A 116 3.41 -9.28 7.13
N ILE A 117 3.59 -7.97 6.99
CA ILE A 117 2.72 -7.11 6.17
C ILE A 117 2.74 -7.54 4.70
N LEU A 118 3.93 -7.79 4.15
CA LEU A 118 4.08 -8.25 2.77
C LEU A 118 3.51 -9.66 2.56
N ASP A 119 3.62 -10.54 3.56
CA ASP A 119 3.02 -11.87 3.49
C ASP A 119 1.50 -11.79 3.54
N ALA A 120 0.92 -11.00 4.44
CA ALA A 120 -0.51 -10.78 4.55
C ALA A 120 -1.11 -10.10 3.30
N ALA A 121 -0.44 -9.12 2.72
CA ALA A 121 -0.93 -8.40 1.53
C ALA A 121 -1.00 -9.26 0.26
N PHE A 122 -0.40 -10.44 0.29
CA PHE A 122 -0.32 -11.37 -0.83
C PHE A 122 -0.77 -12.80 -0.43
N ALA A 123 -1.42 -12.94 0.72
CA ALA A 123 -2.03 -14.20 1.15
C ALA A 123 -3.40 -14.33 0.47
N ASN A 124 -3.65 -15.49 -0.14
CA ASN A 124 -4.96 -15.88 -0.69
C ASN A 124 -5.78 -16.58 0.39
#